data_AF-A0AAW0MCD6-F1
#
_entry.id   AF-A0AAW0MCD6-F1
#
_cell.length_a   1.000
_cell.length_b   1.000
_cell.length_c   1.000
_cell.angle_alpha   90.00
_cell.angle_beta   90.00
_cell.angle_gamma   90.00
#
_symmetry.space_group_name_H-M   'P 1'
#
loop_
_entity.id
_entity.type
_entity.pdbx_description
1 polymer ?
#
loop_
_entity_poly.entity_id
_entity_poly.type
_entity_poly.pdbx_seq_one_letter_code
_entity_poly.pdbx_strand_id
1 'polypeptide(L)'
;KLDGPEARIADYFDIIAGTSTGGLVTSMLTAPNENNRPLFAAKDIKNFYLDHCPKIFPQHNRVITKAIEMVKKLTGPEYDGQYLHKILKEKLGDTHLHQTLTNVVIPTYDIKLRQTTIFSSYKTEFAIEEAKKEIIPSKVIAKVRFLVVSLGTGSQKIENTYDANEVAKWASEQWLIHKGESPLVDTLMEAHKDSMDSDLWTDLQIFQSQQYYLRIQ
;
A
#
# COMPACT_ATOMS: atom_id res chain seq x y z
N LYS A 1 7.62 -25.24 -16.39
CA LYS A 1 6.36 -24.55 -16.74
C LYS A 1 5.63 -24.33 -15.41
N LEU A 2 5.49 -23.08 -14.96
CA LEU A 2 4.99 -22.74 -13.62
C LEU A 2 3.46 -22.72 -13.58
N ASP A 3 2.79 -23.64 -14.27
CA ASP A 3 1.33 -23.72 -14.26
C ASP A 3 0.89 -24.89 -13.38
N GLY A 4 -0.04 -24.65 -12.45
CA GLY A 4 -0.54 -25.66 -11.52
C GLY A 4 -1.06 -25.06 -10.21
N PRO A 5 -1.55 -25.89 -9.27
CA PRO A 5 -2.09 -25.44 -7.98
C PRO A 5 -1.05 -24.74 -7.10
N GLU A 6 0.24 -25.01 -7.33
CA GLU A 6 1.35 -24.42 -6.59
C GLU A 6 1.90 -23.12 -7.21
N ALA A 7 1.37 -22.69 -8.35
CA ALA A 7 1.72 -21.40 -8.94
C ALA A 7 1.32 -20.24 -8.03
N ARG A 8 2.14 -19.19 -7.97
CA ARG A 8 1.93 -18.01 -7.12
C ARG A 8 2.24 -16.75 -7.90
N ILE A 9 1.65 -15.62 -7.50
CA ILE A 9 1.85 -14.31 -8.15
C ILE A 9 3.34 -13.94 -8.22
N ALA A 10 4.11 -14.19 -7.16
CA ALA A 10 5.55 -13.92 -7.12
C ALA A 10 6.37 -14.73 -8.15
N ASP A 11 5.83 -15.79 -8.73
CA ASP A 11 6.50 -16.57 -9.78
C ASP A 11 6.46 -15.88 -11.15
N TYR A 12 5.56 -14.91 -11.33
CA TYR A 12 5.26 -14.28 -12.62
C TYR A 12 5.62 -12.79 -12.66
N PHE A 13 5.73 -12.13 -11.51
CA PHE A 13 5.99 -10.69 -11.42
C PHE A 13 7.40 -10.44 -10.89
N ASP A 14 8.22 -9.76 -11.70
CA ASP A 14 9.57 -9.34 -11.33
C ASP A 14 9.59 -8.29 -10.22
N ILE A 15 8.50 -7.51 -10.10
CA ILE A 15 8.31 -6.45 -9.11
C ILE A 15 6.86 -6.46 -8.64
N ILE A 16 6.65 -6.37 -7.32
CA ILE A 16 5.34 -6.16 -6.71
C ILE A 16 5.40 -4.92 -5.81
N ALA A 17 4.61 -3.91 -6.13
CA ALA A 17 4.53 -2.67 -5.37
C ALA A 17 3.19 -2.54 -4.64
N GLY A 18 3.19 -1.91 -3.47
CA GLY A 18 1.96 -1.74 -2.70
C GLY A 18 2.07 -0.69 -1.60
N THR A 19 1.02 0.13 -1.46
CA THR A 19 0.89 1.17 -0.44
C THR A 19 -0.19 0.80 0.56
N SER A 20 0.03 1.07 1.85
CA SER A 20 -0.95 0.77 2.92
C SER A 20 -1.36 -0.72 2.90
N THR A 21 -2.65 -1.03 2.86
CA THR A 21 -3.23 -2.38 2.65
C THR A 21 -2.61 -3.11 1.45
N GLY A 22 -2.27 -2.39 0.39
CA GLY A 22 -1.54 -2.95 -0.75
C GLY A 22 -0.13 -3.42 -0.38
N GLY A 23 0.59 -2.68 0.47
CA GLY A 23 1.91 -3.08 0.98
C GLY A 23 1.85 -4.30 1.90
N LEU A 24 0.75 -4.45 2.65
CA LEU A 24 0.47 -5.67 3.40
C LEU A 24 0.28 -6.87 2.46
N VAL A 25 -0.57 -6.71 1.43
CA VAL A 25 -0.77 -7.75 0.40
C VAL A 25 0.54 -8.10 -0.31
N THR A 26 1.35 -7.10 -0.68
CA THR A 26 2.69 -7.30 -1.24
C THR A 26 3.53 -8.17 -0.33
N SER A 27 3.59 -7.86 0.97
CA SER A 27 4.37 -8.63 1.94
C SER A 27 3.85 -10.08 2.06
N MET A 28 2.53 -10.28 2.11
CA MET A 28 1.91 -11.61 2.18
C MET A 28 2.21 -12.48 0.95
N LEU A 29 2.26 -11.88 -0.24
CA LEU A 29 2.49 -12.58 -1.50
C LEU A 29 3.97 -12.82 -1.82
N THR A 30 4.90 -12.19 -1.10
CA THR A 30 6.33 -12.21 -1.43
C THR A 30 7.23 -12.69 -0.31
N ALA A 31 6.81 -12.63 0.94
CA ALA A 31 7.57 -13.18 2.06
C ALA A 31 7.63 -14.72 1.95
N PRO A 32 8.82 -15.32 2.11
CA PRO A 32 9.01 -16.76 1.99
C PRO A 32 8.51 -17.50 3.24
N ASN A 33 7.97 -18.70 3.03
CA ASN A 33 7.80 -19.71 4.06
C ASN A 33 9.04 -20.63 4.14
N GLU A 34 8.99 -21.64 5.02
CA GLU A 34 10.09 -22.60 5.22
C GLU A 34 10.52 -23.36 3.95
N ASN A 35 9.62 -23.49 2.97
CA ASN A 35 9.87 -24.16 1.70
C ASN A 35 10.28 -23.18 0.58
N ASN A 36 10.62 -21.93 0.93
CA ASN A 36 10.95 -20.87 -0.01
C ASN A 36 9.83 -20.60 -1.05
N ARG A 37 8.58 -20.68 -0.59
CA ARG A 37 7.37 -20.32 -1.36
C ARG A 37 6.63 -19.18 -0.64
N PRO A 38 5.81 -18.38 -1.33
CA PRO A 38 5.03 -17.33 -0.68
C PRO A 38 4.21 -17.84 0.51
N LEU A 39 4.24 -17.08 1.61
CA LEU A 39 3.45 -17.37 2.83
C LEU A 39 1.95 -17.49 2.55
N PHE A 40 1.44 -16.70 1.61
CA PHE A 40 0.02 -16.70 1.22
C PHE A 40 -0.14 -16.95 -0.27
N ALA A 41 -1.16 -17.74 -0.64
CA ALA A 41 -1.71 -17.68 -1.99
C ALA A 41 -2.68 -16.50 -2.10
N ALA A 42 -2.88 -16.00 -3.31
CA ALA A 42 -3.78 -14.85 -3.53
C ALA A 42 -5.21 -15.10 -3.01
N LYS A 43 -5.70 -16.34 -3.11
CA LYS A 43 -7.02 -16.75 -2.60
C LYS A 43 -7.17 -16.62 -1.08
N ASP A 44 -6.07 -16.66 -0.33
CA ASP A 44 -6.09 -16.65 1.14
C ASP A 44 -6.20 -15.21 1.70
N ILE A 45 -5.86 -14.19 0.89
CA ILE A 45 -5.88 -12.78 1.29
C ILE A 45 -7.27 -12.35 1.76
N LYS A 46 -8.32 -12.79 1.06
CA LYS A 46 -9.71 -12.47 1.43
C LYS A 46 -10.02 -12.94 2.85
N ASN A 47 -9.68 -14.19 3.16
CA ASN A 47 -9.98 -14.78 4.46
C ASN A 47 -9.17 -14.09 5.56
N PHE A 48 -7.90 -13.74 5.29
CA PHE A 48 -7.11 -12.93 6.21
C PHE A 48 -7.83 -11.64 6.62
N TYR A 49 -8.35 -10.87 5.65
CA TYR A 49 -9.08 -9.65 5.97
C TYR A 49 -10.38 -9.94 6.73
N LEU A 50 -11.15 -10.96 6.34
CA LEU A 50 -12.39 -11.32 7.05
C LEU A 50 -12.14 -11.69 8.53
N ASP A 51 -11.07 -12.42 8.81
CA ASP A 51 -10.76 -12.95 10.15
C ASP A 51 -10.09 -11.90 11.08
N HIS A 52 -9.37 -10.94 10.48
CA HIS A 52 -8.54 -9.99 11.22
C HIS A 52 -9.09 -8.56 11.21
N CYS A 53 -9.83 -8.10 10.19
CA CYS A 53 -10.39 -6.75 10.16
C CYS A 53 -11.23 -6.39 11.39
N PRO A 54 -12.13 -7.25 11.91
CA PRO A 54 -12.89 -6.91 13.12
C PRO A 54 -12.05 -6.69 14.37
N LYS A 55 -10.79 -7.16 14.38
CA LYS A 55 -9.85 -7.02 15.50
C LYS A 55 -8.86 -5.88 15.26
N ILE A 56 -8.52 -5.60 14.00
CA ILE A 56 -7.73 -4.43 13.59
C ILE A 56 -8.57 -3.16 13.74
N PHE A 57 -9.84 -3.21 13.33
CA PHE A 57 -10.81 -2.13 13.33
C PHE A 57 -12.06 -2.53 14.15
N PRO A 58 -11.94 -2.68 15.49
CA PRO A 58 -13.04 -3.10 16.33
C PRO A 58 -14.21 -2.12 16.27
N GLN A 59 -15.35 -2.62 15.78
CA GLN A 59 -16.62 -1.89 15.75
C GLN A 59 -17.28 -2.00 17.13
N HIS A 60 -17.37 -0.87 17.82
CA HIS A 60 -17.98 -0.82 19.16
C HIS A 60 -19.49 -0.56 19.05
N ASN A 61 -20.26 -0.94 20.08
CA ASN A 61 -21.70 -0.63 20.13
C ASN A 61 -21.94 0.87 20.05
N ARG A 62 -23.08 1.28 19.46
CA ARG A 62 -23.45 2.68 19.15
C ARG A 62 -23.28 3.69 20.30
N VAL A 63 -23.41 3.23 21.56
CA VAL A 63 -23.20 4.05 22.77
C VAL A 63 -21.72 4.27 23.06
N ILE A 64 -20.91 3.21 22.92
CA ILE A 64 -19.46 3.24 23.12
C ILE A 64 -18.81 4.04 21.98
N THR A 65 -19.28 3.91 20.73
CA THR A 65 -18.79 4.69 19.60
C THR A 65 -18.93 6.19 19.82
N LYS A 66 -20.07 6.67 20.34
CA LYS A 66 -20.28 8.10 20.64
C LYS A 66 -19.36 8.61 21.75
N ALA A 67 -19.14 7.81 22.79
CA ALA A 67 -18.21 8.17 23.87
C ALA A 67 -16.76 8.20 23.37
N ILE A 68 -16.38 7.22 22.55
CA ILE A 68 -15.08 7.15 21.90
C ILE A 68 -14.89 8.32 20.92
N GLU A 69 -15.88 8.70 20.11
CA GLU A 69 -15.81 9.88 19.22
C GLU A 69 -15.58 11.19 19.99
N MET A 70 -16.22 11.34 21.16
CA MET A 70 -15.99 12.49 22.03
C MET A 70 -14.55 12.56 22.56
N VAL A 71 -13.98 11.41 22.93
CA VAL A 71 -12.61 11.32 23.46
C VAL A 71 -11.56 11.38 22.33
N LYS A 72 -11.84 10.79 21.16
CA LYS A 72 -10.99 10.83 19.95
C LYS A 72 -10.71 12.26 19.48
N LYS A 73 -11.66 13.19 19.67
CA LYS A 73 -11.46 14.62 19.38
C LYS A 73 -10.36 15.28 20.24
N LEU A 74 -9.97 14.63 21.34
CA LEU A 74 -9.01 15.17 22.32
C LEU A 74 -7.74 14.32 22.46
N THR A 75 -7.70 13.08 21.94
CA THR A 75 -6.58 12.16 22.17
C THR A 75 -6.37 11.15 21.03
N GLY A 76 -5.12 11.01 20.58
CA GLY A 76 -4.57 9.81 19.90
C GLY A 76 -5.19 9.40 18.55
N PRO A 77 -4.63 8.36 17.91
CA PRO A 77 -5.19 7.79 16.69
C PRO A 77 -6.49 7.01 16.96
N GLU A 78 -7.28 6.80 15.91
CA GLU A 78 -8.57 6.11 15.99
C GLU A 78 -8.44 4.67 16.54
N TYR A 79 -7.35 4.01 16.17
CA TYR A 79 -6.97 2.66 16.55
C TYR A 79 -5.52 2.67 17.04
N ASP A 80 -5.21 1.91 18.09
CA ASP A 80 -3.87 1.90 18.70
C ASP A 80 -2.80 1.14 17.89
N GLY A 81 -3.21 0.36 16.89
CA GLY A 81 -2.34 -0.43 16.03
C GLY A 81 -1.72 -1.66 16.68
N GLN A 82 -1.99 -1.96 17.96
CA GLN A 82 -1.33 -3.04 18.69
C GLN A 82 -1.65 -4.41 18.09
N TYR A 83 -2.92 -4.66 17.79
CA TYR A 83 -3.34 -5.93 17.18
C TYR A 83 -2.75 -6.11 15.78
N LEU A 84 -2.71 -5.04 14.98
CA LEU A 84 -2.10 -5.06 13.65
C LEU A 84 -0.61 -5.41 13.75
N HIS A 85 0.15 -4.74 14.62
CA HIS A 85 1.57 -5.03 14.80
C HIS A 85 1.80 -6.48 15.26
N LYS A 86 0.98 -6.96 16.20
CA LYS A 86 1.02 -8.35 16.68
C LYS A 86 0.83 -9.36 15.56
N ILE A 87 -0.24 -9.23 14.76
CA ILE A 87 -0.51 -10.22 13.71
C ILE A 87 0.53 -10.17 12.59
N LEU A 88 1.08 -8.99 12.27
CA LEU A 88 2.18 -8.88 11.31
C LEU A 88 3.43 -9.59 11.80
N LYS A 89 3.80 -9.42 13.08
CA LYS A 89 4.91 -10.14 13.69
C LYS A 89 4.69 -11.65 13.74
N GLU A 90 3.48 -12.09 14.05
CA GLU A 90 3.11 -13.52 14.04
C GLU A 90 3.19 -14.15 12.64
N LYS A 91 2.84 -13.40 11.58
CA LYS A 91 2.82 -13.92 10.20
C LYS A 91 4.16 -13.81 9.49
N LEU A 92 4.87 -12.69 9.66
CA LEU A 92 6.12 -12.41 8.95
C LEU A 92 7.37 -12.83 9.75
N GLY A 93 7.23 -13.05 11.07
CA GLY A 93 8.36 -13.40 11.93
C GLY A 93 9.48 -12.37 11.83
N ASP A 94 10.70 -12.86 11.65
CA ASP A 94 11.92 -12.06 11.49
C ASP A 94 12.31 -11.89 10.00
N THR A 95 11.35 -12.02 9.08
CA THR A 95 11.61 -11.87 7.64
C THR A 95 11.99 -10.42 7.30
N HIS A 96 13.13 -10.24 6.66
CA HIS A 96 13.64 -8.96 6.17
C HIS A 96 13.37 -8.76 4.67
N LEU A 97 13.38 -7.49 4.22
CA LEU A 97 13.08 -7.13 2.82
C LEU A 97 13.96 -7.82 1.77
N HIS A 98 15.23 -8.09 2.09
CA HIS A 98 16.12 -8.78 1.16
C HIS A 98 15.81 -10.29 1.00
N GLN A 99 14.91 -10.83 1.84
CA GLN A 99 14.48 -12.22 1.78
C GLN A 99 13.19 -12.39 0.97
N THR A 100 12.59 -11.31 0.47
CA THR A 100 11.38 -11.43 -0.37
C THR A 100 11.69 -12.18 -1.66
N LEU A 101 10.74 -12.98 -2.12
CA LEU A 101 10.90 -13.90 -3.26
C LEU A 101 10.97 -13.20 -4.63
N THR A 102 10.55 -11.95 -4.68
CA THR A 102 10.66 -11.06 -5.85
C THR A 102 10.89 -9.64 -5.36
N ASN A 103 11.17 -8.71 -6.28
CA ASN A 103 11.41 -7.34 -5.87
C ASN A 103 10.15 -6.68 -5.33
N VAL A 104 10.29 -5.97 -4.21
CA VAL A 104 9.18 -5.23 -3.60
C VAL A 104 9.45 -3.73 -3.58
N VAL A 105 8.37 -2.95 -3.65
CA VAL A 105 8.39 -1.49 -3.49
C VAL A 105 7.23 -1.07 -2.58
N ILE A 106 7.56 -0.66 -1.36
CA ILE A 106 6.59 -0.26 -0.33
C ILE A 106 6.91 1.18 0.08
N PRO A 107 6.22 2.18 -0.47
CA PRO A 107 6.43 3.58 -0.10
C PRO A 107 5.81 3.88 1.27
N THR A 108 6.49 4.73 2.03
CA THR A 108 6.05 5.28 3.32
C THR A 108 6.44 6.75 3.38
N TYR A 109 5.92 7.48 4.38
CA TYR A 109 6.27 8.88 4.59
C TYR A 109 6.93 9.04 5.95
N ASP A 110 8.14 9.59 5.97
CA ASP A 110 8.83 9.94 7.21
C ASP A 110 8.41 11.33 7.65
N ILE A 111 7.60 11.40 8.71
CA ILE A 111 7.09 12.66 9.26
C ILE A 111 8.18 13.55 9.86
N LYS A 112 9.29 12.98 10.34
CA LYS A 112 10.39 13.75 10.94
C LYS A 112 11.21 14.43 9.85
N LEU A 113 11.50 13.68 8.78
CA LEU A 113 12.27 14.17 7.63
C LEU A 113 11.41 14.88 6.59
N ARG A 114 10.08 14.75 6.67
CA ARG A 114 9.08 15.28 5.72
C ARG A 114 9.35 14.85 4.28
N GLN A 115 9.72 13.58 4.12
CA GLN A 115 10.06 13.01 2.81
C GLN A 115 9.47 11.61 2.65
N THR A 116 9.27 11.21 1.40
CA THR A 116 8.91 9.84 1.07
C THR A 116 10.10 8.91 1.29
N THR A 117 9.90 7.86 2.09
CA THR A 117 10.87 6.78 2.30
C THR A 117 10.35 5.52 1.61
N ILE A 118 11.11 5.02 0.64
CA ILE A 118 10.75 3.83 -0.13
C ILE A 118 11.52 2.63 0.40
N PHE A 119 10.80 1.66 0.95
CA PHE A 119 11.35 0.35 1.28
C PHE A 119 11.34 -0.52 0.04
N SER A 120 12.52 -0.98 -0.37
CA SER A 120 12.66 -1.84 -1.55
C SER A 120 13.76 -2.88 -1.34
N SER A 121 13.49 -4.11 -1.80
CA SER A 121 14.49 -5.19 -1.85
C SER A 121 15.67 -4.79 -2.74
N TYR A 122 15.42 -4.11 -3.86
CA TYR A 122 16.47 -3.64 -4.78
C TYR A 122 17.38 -2.61 -4.15
N LYS A 123 16.84 -1.65 -3.39
CA LYS A 123 17.66 -0.70 -2.62
C LYS A 123 18.48 -1.39 -1.53
N THR A 124 18.01 -2.52 -1.02
CA THR A 124 18.75 -3.31 -0.02
C THR A 124 19.89 -4.07 -0.69
N GLU A 125 19.66 -4.70 -1.85
CA GLU A 125 20.71 -5.32 -2.65
C GLU A 125 21.74 -4.29 -3.12
N PHE A 126 21.29 -3.16 -3.68
CA PHE A 126 22.18 -2.09 -4.11
C PHE A 126 22.95 -1.49 -2.93
N ALA A 127 22.34 -1.22 -1.77
CA ALA A 127 23.08 -0.74 -0.61
C ALA A 127 24.07 -1.78 -0.04
N ILE A 128 23.75 -3.08 -0.10
CA ILE A 128 24.64 -4.18 0.28
C ILE A 128 25.79 -4.34 -0.73
N GLU A 129 25.53 -4.13 -2.02
CA GLU A 129 26.55 -4.17 -3.08
C GLU A 129 27.40 -2.90 -3.16
N GLU A 130 26.83 -1.72 -2.89
CA GLU A 130 27.49 -0.42 -2.85
C GLU A 130 28.36 -0.29 -1.60
N ALA A 131 27.91 -0.82 -0.46
CA ALA A 131 28.79 -1.04 0.70
C ALA A 131 29.97 -1.97 0.40
N LYS A 132 29.93 -2.71 -0.72
CA LYS A 132 31.01 -3.62 -1.18
C LYS A 132 31.80 -3.07 -2.38
N LYS A 133 31.36 -2.00 -3.05
CA LYS A 133 32.01 -1.50 -4.28
C LYS A 133 31.93 0.03 -4.37
N GLU A 134 33.11 0.66 -4.35
CA GLU A 134 33.28 2.03 -4.84
C GLU A 134 32.97 2.08 -6.35
N ILE A 135 31.94 2.86 -6.68
CA ILE A 135 31.66 3.53 -7.97
C ILE A 135 31.42 2.62 -9.19
N ILE A 136 30.20 2.71 -9.75
CA ILE A 136 29.93 2.32 -11.14
C ILE A 136 29.23 3.49 -11.87
N PRO A 137 29.74 3.93 -13.04
CA PRO A 137 29.18 5.04 -13.78
C PRO A 137 27.92 4.66 -14.57
N SER A 138 27.09 5.69 -14.76
CA SER A 138 25.84 5.73 -15.53
C SER A 138 25.95 5.07 -16.91
N LYS A 139 25.16 4.03 -17.15
CA LYS A 139 25.05 3.36 -18.45
C LYS A 139 23.62 3.43 -18.98
N VAL A 140 23.49 4.03 -20.16
CA VAL A 140 22.50 3.86 -21.24
C VAL A 140 21.15 3.28 -20.82
N ILE A 141 20.10 4.11 -20.89
CA ILE A 141 18.70 3.68 -20.77
C ILE A 141 18.40 2.77 -21.97
N ALA A 142 18.57 1.46 -21.77
CA ALA A 142 18.08 0.46 -22.70
C ALA A 142 16.56 0.63 -22.85
N LYS A 143 16.01 0.30 -24.02
CA LYS A 143 14.57 0.30 -24.27
C LYS A 143 13.89 -0.73 -23.35
N VAL A 144 13.47 -0.31 -22.15
CA VAL A 144 12.76 -1.14 -21.19
C VAL A 144 11.31 -1.28 -21.65
N ARG A 145 10.78 -2.51 -21.64
CA ARG A 145 9.35 -2.78 -21.89
C ARG A 145 8.74 -3.20 -20.57
N PHE A 146 7.67 -2.52 -20.17
CA PHE A 146 6.96 -2.83 -18.94
C PHE A 146 5.63 -3.51 -19.26
N LEU A 147 5.31 -4.57 -18.53
CA LEU A 147 3.95 -5.08 -18.39
C LEU A 147 3.48 -4.72 -16.99
N VAL A 148 2.43 -3.91 -16.89
CA VAL A 148 1.98 -3.34 -15.62
C VAL A 148 0.53 -3.70 -15.38
N VAL A 149 0.27 -4.36 -14.25
CA VAL A 149 -1.09 -4.58 -13.73
C VAL A 149 -1.24 -3.74 -12.47
N SER A 150 -2.17 -2.79 -12.51
CA SER A 150 -2.44 -1.87 -11.41
C SER A 150 -3.84 -2.12 -10.85
N LEU A 151 -3.93 -2.31 -9.53
CA LEU A 151 -5.16 -2.63 -8.82
C LEU A 151 -5.53 -1.49 -7.87
N GLY A 152 -6.76 -0.99 -7.97
CA GLY A 152 -7.36 -0.03 -7.07
C GLY A 152 -8.28 -0.71 -6.05
N THR A 153 -8.59 0.00 -4.97
CA THR A 153 -9.53 -0.43 -3.93
C THR A 153 -10.94 0.15 -4.11
N GLY A 154 -11.28 0.60 -5.31
CA GLY A 154 -12.47 1.42 -5.56
C GLY A 154 -12.22 2.91 -5.31
N SER A 155 -13.19 3.73 -5.73
CA SER A 155 -13.29 5.16 -5.39
C SER A 155 -14.67 5.45 -4.83
N GLN A 156 -14.80 6.52 -4.06
CA GLN A 156 -16.11 7.00 -3.65
C GLN A 156 -16.92 7.40 -4.89
N LYS A 157 -18.22 7.10 -4.88
CA LYS A 157 -19.14 7.66 -5.88
C LYS A 157 -19.34 9.14 -5.60
N ILE A 158 -19.52 9.93 -6.66
CA ILE A 158 -19.73 11.40 -6.66
C ILE A 158 -20.85 11.90 -5.72
N GLU A 159 -21.70 11.00 -5.20
CA GLU A 159 -22.76 11.30 -4.23
C GLU A 159 -22.26 11.84 -2.88
N ASN A 160 -20.99 11.57 -2.50
CA ASN A 160 -20.39 12.09 -1.25
C ASN A 160 -19.49 13.33 -1.48
N THR A 161 -19.82 14.15 -2.47
CA THR A 161 -19.11 15.42 -2.69
C THR A 161 -19.60 16.51 -1.72
N TYR A 162 -18.68 17.38 -1.30
CA TYR A 162 -18.97 18.48 -0.39
C TYR A 162 -19.16 19.80 -1.17
N ASP A 163 -20.20 20.57 -0.86
CA ASP A 163 -20.40 21.90 -1.46
C ASP A 163 -19.36 22.89 -0.93
N ALA A 164 -18.75 23.67 -1.83
CA ALA A 164 -17.69 24.62 -1.45
C ALA A 164 -18.16 25.66 -0.42
N ASN A 165 -19.43 26.09 -0.45
CA ASN A 165 -19.97 27.04 0.52
C ASN A 165 -20.26 26.40 1.88
N GLU A 166 -20.52 25.09 1.91
CA GLU A 166 -20.61 24.31 3.15
C GLU A 166 -19.21 24.15 3.77
N VAL A 167 -18.24 23.71 2.96
CA VAL A 167 -16.85 23.47 3.38
C VAL A 167 -16.14 24.75 3.82
N ALA A 168 -16.44 25.89 3.19
CA ALA A 168 -15.88 27.19 3.59
C ALA A 168 -16.21 27.58 5.04
N LYS A 169 -17.24 26.97 5.64
CA LYS A 169 -17.65 27.19 7.02
C LYS A 169 -17.02 26.20 8.00
N TRP A 170 -16.23 25.25 7.53
CA TRP A 170 -15.66 24.20 8.36
C TRP A 170 -14.48 24.68 9.20
N ALA A 171 -14.46 24.26 10.46
CA ALA A 171 -13.29 24.32 11.32
C ALA A 171 -12.34 23.14 11.04
N SER A 172 -11.13 23.18 11.61
CA SER A 172 -10.12 22.12 11.44
C SER A 172 -10.62 20.73 11.87
N GLU A 173 -11.49 20.62 12.89
CA GLU A 173 -12.01 19.30 13.28
C GLU A 173 -12.95 18.73 12.22
N GLN A 174 -13.67 19.57 11.48
CA GLN A 174 -14.57 19.12 10.42
C GLN A 174 -13.79 18.70 9.17
N TRP A 175 -12.63 19.30 8.92
CA TRP A 175 -11.71 18.81 7.88
C TRP A 175 -11.11 17.43 8.22
N LEU A 176 -10.91 17.16 9.51
CA LEU A 176 -10.40 15.88 9.99
C LEU A 176 -11.49 14.80 10.04
N ILE A 177 -12.66 15.12 10.58
CA ILE A 177 -13.79 14.19 10.70
C ILE A 177 -15.11 14.93 10.43
N HIS A 178 -15.82 14.51 9.38
CA HIS A 178 -17.15 15.04 9.05
C HIS A 178 -18.12 13.90 8.75
N LYS A 179 -19.26 13.85 9.45
CA LYS A 179 -20.32 12.81 9.27
C LYS A 179 -19.80 11.36 9.31
N GLY A 180 -18.69 11.10 10.03
CA GLY A 180 -18.08 9.78 10.13
C GLY A 180 -17.05 9.46 9.03
N GLU A 181 -16.79 10.38 8.11
CA GLU A 181 -15.75 10.31 7.08
C GLU A 181 -14.56 11.20 7.44
N SER A 182 -13.47 11.11 6.66
CA SER A 182 -12.23 11.88 6.86
C SER A 182 -11.92 12.73 5.62
N PRO A 183 -12.61 13.87 5.42
CA PRO A 183 -12.61 14.60 4.14
C PRO A 183 -11.21 14.96 3.62
N LEU A 184 -10.30 15.39 4.50
CA LEU A 184 -8.93 15.73 4.12
C LEU A 184 -8.15 14.50 3.62
N VAL A 185 -8.31 13.36 4.30
CA VAL A 185 -7.64 12.10 3.91
C VAL A 185 -8.23 11.61 2.59
N ASP A 186 -9.56 11.61 2.47
CA ASP A 186 -10.25 11.13 1.27
C ASP A 186 -9.89 11.99 0.05
N THR A 187 -9.87 13.32 0.19
CA THR A 187 -9.45 14.25 -0.87
C THR A 187 -8.00 14.01 -1.28
N LEU A 188 -7.09 13.83 -0.31
CA LEU A 188 -5.68 13.56 -0.58
C LEU A 188 -5.49 12.22 -1.30
N MET A 189 -6.21 11.17 -0.87
CA MET A 189 -6.10 9.84 -1.45
C MET A 189 -6.65 9.80 -2.88
N GLU A 190 -7.78 10.47 -3.16
CA GLU A 190 -8.33 10.55 -4.52
C GLU A 190 -7.41 11.37 -5.43
N ALA A 191 -6.92 12.53 -4.96
CA ALA A 191 -5.97 13.34 -5.71
C ALA A 191 -4.66 12.59 -6.01
N HIS A 192 -4.17 11.79 -5.05
CA HIS A 192 -2.99 10.95 -5.24
C HIS A 192 -3.25 9.84 -6.28
N LYS A 193 -4.43 9.24 -6.27
CA LYS A 193 -4.83 8.23 -7.26
C LYS A 193 -4.82 8.80 -8.68
N ASP A 194 -5.48 9.95 -8.88
CA ASP A 194 -5.60 10.58 -10.20
C ASP A 194 -4.25 11.09 -10.72
N SER A 195 -3.44 11.68 -9.84
CA SER A 195 -2.09 12.14 -10.20
C SER A 195 -1.20 10.96 -10.59
N MET A 196 -1.22 9.87 -9.82
CA MET A 196 -0.40 8.69 -10.11
C MET A 196 -0.83 7.98 -11.40
N ASP A 197 -2.13 7.89 -11.67
CA ASP A 197 -2.64 7.32 -12.92
C ASP A 197 -2.24 8.20 -14.13
N SER A 198 -2.25 9.54 -13.99
CA SER A 198 -1.79 10.48 -15.03
C SER A 198 -0.28 10.41 -15.30
N ASP A 199 0.54 10.40 -14.25
CA ASP A 199 2.00 10.32 -14.37
C ASP A 199 2.43 8.99 -14.98
N LEU A 200 1.87 7.88 -14.48
CA LEU A 200 2.13 6.55 -15.03
C LEU A 200 1.70 6.46 -16.50
N TRP A 201 0.55 7.05 -16.86
CA TRP A 201 0.10 7.07 -18.24
C TRP A 201 1.10 7.81 -19.14
N THR A 202 1.55 8.99 -18.73
CA THR A 202 2.58 9.78 -19.43
C THR A 202 3.86 8.96 -19.65
N ASP A 203 4.36 8.32 -18.60
CA ASP A 203 5.57 7.48 -18.68
C ASP A 203 5.37 6.31 -19.66
N LEU A 204 4.22 5.63 -19.58
CA LEU A 204 3.91 4.55 -20.52
C LEU A 204 3.84 5.02 -21.97
N GLN A 205 3.42 6.27 -22.23
CA GLN A 205 3.48 6.85 -23.58
C GLN A 205 4.92 7.03 -24.03
N ILE A 206 5.76 7.62 -23.16
CA ILE A 206 7.19 7.85 -23.43
C ILE A 206 7.90 6.52 -23.75
N PHE A 207 7.58 5.46 -23.00
CA PHE A 207 8.15 4.13 -23.21
C PHE A 207 7.43 3.29 -24.27
N GLN A 208 6.43 3.83 -24.99
CA GLN A 208 5.63 3.13 -26.00
C GLN A 208 5.06 1.79 -25.48
N SER A 209 4.64 1.75 -24.22
CA SER A 209 4.22 0.53 -23.51
C SER A 209 2.75 0.57 -23.05
N GLN A 210 1.95 1.52 -23.53
CA GLN A 210 0.54 1.68 -23.13
C GLN A 210 -0.29 0.40 -23.33
N GLN A 211 -0.02 -0.35 -24.40
CA GLN A 211 -0.73 -1.62 -24.69
C GLN A 211 -0.46 -2.74 -23.69
N TYR A 212 0.52 -2.56 -22.80
CA TYR A 212 0.91 -3.50 -21.75
C TYR A 212 0.52 -3.00 -20.36
N TYR A 213 -0.38 -2.03 -20.27
CA TYR A 213 -0.93 -1.53 -19.01
C TYR A 213 -2.38 -1.96 -18.84
N LEU A 214 -2.66 -2.62 -17.70
CA LEU A 214 -4.00 -2.99 -17.28
C LEU A 214 -4.30 -2.38 -15.91
N ARG A 215 -5.30 -1.51 -15.84
CA ARG A 215 -5.85 -0.93 -14.61
C ARG A 215 -7.19 -1.57 -14.27
N ILE A 216 -7.32 -2.08 -13.05
CA ILE A 216 -8.59 -2.56 -12.49
C ILE A 216 -8.87 -1.68 -11.27
N GLN A 217 -9.97 -0.91 -11.28
CA GLN A 217 -10.26 0.14 -10.31
C GLN A 217 -11.72 0.12 -9.87
#